data_AF-A0A0V1EJF8-F1
#
_entry.id   AF-A0A0V1EJF8-F1
#
_cell.length_a   1.000
_cell.length_b   1.000
_cell.length_c   1.000
_cell.angle_alpha   90.00
_cell.angle_beta   90.00
_cell.angle_gamma   90.00
#
_symmetry.space_group_name_H-M   'P 1'
#
loop_
_entity.id
_entity.type
_entity.pdbx_description
1 polymer ?
#
loop_
_entity_poly.entity_id
_entity_poly.type
_entity_poly.pdbx_seq_one_letter_code
_entity_poly.pdbx_strand_id
1 'polypeptide(L)'
;MILKSERESGKDTDEMGVMEAYRLLGKIIRLHPVVMLSCLHLTAKIAFAAADGITGLKLIEHGVPKDMLALLAVPIIPLELLLPVVIGKYTTGRRPLTAYLTAYPYRNMLSLVFALMVWWTPYWKQPDGQYPVAYYALILLIFALQQVALYCMFVSQMAFHAKVSDPTVGGTYMTLLNTVANLGGNWPLTVALSLTELVTVRRCEKGVAGDYSSNATLNALDDRQWSAANCDVLVDGYTVLIGCGFVVGCFWKLFCGKLFEQLQHLDKRSWTCSSAERC
;
A
#
# COMPACT_ATOMS: atom_id res chain seq x y z
N MET A 1 20.97 -9.21 30.37
CA MET A 1 19.56 -9.67 30.30
C MET A 1 18.87 -9.18 31.56
N ILE A 2 18.13 -8.08 31.48
CA ILE A 2 17.30 -7.60 32.59
C ILE A 2 15.98 -8.36 32.44
N LEU A 3 15.85 -9.47 33.16
CA LEU A 3 14.58 -10.18 33.30
C LEU A 3 13.66 -9.30 34.15
N LYS A 4 12.68 -8.69 33.49
CA LYS A 4 11.59 -7.97 34.13
C LYS A 4 10.76 -9.03 34.88
N SER A 5 10.87 -9.03 36.21
CA SER A 5 10.00 -9.83 37.08
C SER A 5 8.57 -9.32 36.93
N GLU A 6 7.69 -10.18 36.40
CA GLU A 6 6.25 -9.92 36.41
C GLU A 6 5.76 -10.05 37.86
N ARG A 7 5.32 -8.92 38.41
CA ARG A 7 4.60 -8.88 39.68
C ARG A 7 3.20 -9.43 39.38
N GLU A 8 2.85 -10.58 39.94
CA GLU A 8 1.49 -11.10 39.94
C GLU A 8 0.55 -10.04 40.53
N SER A 9 -0.17 -9.36 39.64
CA SER A 9 -1.33 -8.55 40.01
C SER A 9 -2.49 -9.50 40.20
N GLY A 10 -2.60 -10.08 41.40
CA GLY A 10 -3.82 -10.75 41.83
C GLY A 10 -5.01 -9.78 41.81
N LYS A 11 -5.95 -10.02 40.90
CA LYS A 11 -7.40 -9.78 41.01
C LYS A 11 -8.09 -10.23 39.71
N ASP A 12 -8.80 -11.35 39.80
CA ASP A 12 -9.87 -11.82 38.93
C ASP A 12 -9.79 -11.41 37.46
N THR A 13 -8.92 -12.07 36.68
CA THR A 13 -9.24 -12.28 35.26
C THR A 13 -10.28 -13.39 35.22
N ASP A 14 -11.55 -13.01 35.27
CA ASP A 14 -12.62 -13.86 34.75
C ASP A 14 -12.15 -14.27 33.34
N GLU A 15 -11.85 -15.56 33.13
CA GLU A 15 -11.38 -16.05 31.83
C GLU A 15 -12.52 -15.82 30.84
N MET A 16 -12.48 -14.68 30.13
CA MET A 16 -13.52 -14.30 29.18
C MET A 16 -13.77 -15.48 28.24
N GLY A 17 -14.99 -16.02 28.30
CA GLY A 17 -15.37 -17.12 27.44
C GLY A 17 -15.24 -16.71 25.97
N VAL A 18 -14.93 -17.68 25.10
CA VAL A 18 -14.74 -17.43 23.66
C VAL A 18 -15.94 -16.69 23.04
N MET A 19 -17.16 -17.09 23.42
CA MET A 19 -18.40 -16.43 22.96
C MET A 19 -18.50 -14.98 23.42
N GLU A 20 -18.04 -14.68 24.64
CA GLU A 20 -18.04 -13.32 25.19
C GLU A 20 -17.00 -12.44 24.48
N ALA A 21 -15.83 -12.99 24.16
CA ALA A 21 -14.84 -12.31 23.33
C ALA A 21 -15.40 -11.95 21.94
N TYR A 22 -16.13 -12.85 21.28
CA TYR A 22 -16.79 -12.56 19.98
C TYR A 22 -17.89 -11.49 20.10
N ARG A 23 -18.70 -11.53 21.17
CA ARG A 23 -19.72 -10.49 21.42
C ARG A 23 -19.08 -9.12 21.64
N LEU A 24 -18.01 -9.07 22.43
CA LEU A 24 -17.26 -7.84 22.69
C LEU A 24 -16.61 -7.31 21.41
N LEU A 25 -16.02 -8.17 20.58
CA LEU A 25 -15.49 -7.78 19.27
C LEU A 25 -16.59 -7.18 18.37
N GLY A 26 -17.77 -7.79 18.35
CA GLY A 26 -18.93 -7.25 17.63
C GLY A 26 -19.35 -5.86 18.11
N LYS A 27 -19.22 -5.57 19.40
CA LYS A 27 -19.45 -4.23 19.97
C LYS A 27 -18.34 -3.24 19.56
N ILE A 28 -17.07 -3.65 19.61
CA ILE A 28 -15.92 -2.81 19.23
C ILE A 28 -16.01 -2.37 17.77
N ILE A 29 -16.36 -3.28 16.85
CA ILE A 29 -16.48 -2.97 15.42
C ILE A 29 -17.58 -1.92 15.16
N ARG A 30 -18.58 -1.81 16.05
CA ARG A 30 -19.66 -0.82 15.93
C ARG A 30 -19.31 0.55 16.53
N LEU A 31 -18.19 0.67 17.25
CA LEU A 31 -17.75 1.96 17.77
C LEU A 31 -17.44 2.90 16.61
N HIS A 32 -18.07 4.07 16.62
CA HIS A 32 -17.93 5.06 15.55
C HIS A 32 -16.46 5.39 15.21
N PRO A 33 -15.54 5.62 16.19
CA PRO A 33 -14.13 5.85 15.88
C PRO A 33 -13.44 4.67 15.18
N VAL A 34 -13.81 3.44 15.52
CA VAL A 34 -13.26 2.21 14.91
C VAL A 34 -13.73 2.06 13.48
N VAL A 35 -15.02 2.30 13.21
CA VAL A 35 -15.59 2.28 11.85
C VAL A 35 -14.89 3.34 10.99
N MET A 36 -14.76 4.56 11.48
CA MET A 36 -14.10 5.64 10.75
C MET A 36 -12.63 5.31 10.45
N LEU A 37 -11.89 4.84 11.46
CA LEU A 37 -10.49 4.43 11.28
C LEU A 37 -10.39 3.28 10.26
N SER A 38 -11.32 2.34 10.30
CA SER A 38 -11.39 1.21 9.37
C SER A 38 -11.64 1.68 7.93
N CYS A 39 -12.61 2.57 7.71
CA CYS A 39 -12.87 3.16 6.39
C CYS A 39 -11.65 3.95 5.87
N LEU A 40 -10.95 4.67 6.76
CA LEU A 40 -9.74 5.40 6.40
C LEU A 40 -8.62 4.45 5.99
N HIS A 41 -8.40 3.34 6.71
CA HIS A 41 -7.41 2.34 6.34
C HIS A 41 -7.73 1.63 5.03
N LEU A 42 -9.01 1.36 4.76
CA LEU A 42 -9.45 0.73 3.51
C LEU A 42 -9.21 1.64 2.30
N THR A 43 -9.21 2.96 2.47
CA THR A 43 -9.11 3.91 1.35
C THR A 43 -7.73 4.55 1.20
N ALA A 44 -6.94 4.65 2.27
CA ALA A 44 -5.68 5.40 2.29
C ALA A 44 -4.66 4.95 1.23
N LYS A 45 -4.60 3.65 0.94
CA LYS A 45 -3.57 3.04 0.10
C LYS A 45 -3.97 2.92 -1.38
N ILE A 46 -5.19 3.31 -1.76
CA ILE A 46 -5.66 3.27 -3.17
C ILE A 46 -4.70 4.04 -4.08
N ALA A 47 -4.23 5.21 -3.62
CA ALA A 47 -3.33 6.07 -4.36
C ALA A 47 -2.00 5.40 -4.78
N PHE A 48 -1.54 4.42 -4.00
CA PHE A 48 -0.22 3.80 -4.18
C PHE A 48 -0.29 2.43 -4.86
N ALA A 49 -1.50 1.89 -5.09
CA ALA A 49 -1.72 0.53 -5.52
C ALA A 49 -0.97 0.17 -6.83
N ALA A 50 -1.04 1.06 -7.82
CA ALA A 50 -0.34 0.89 -9.09
C ALA A 50 1.18 0.98 -8.91
N ALA A 51 1.66 1.93 -8.11
CA ALA A 51 3.09 2.11 -7.87
C ALA A 51 3.71 0.92 -7.15
N ASP A 52 3.04 0.39 -6.13
CA ASP A 52 3.61 -0.66 -5.29
C ASP A 52 3.54 -2.05 -5.95
N GLY A 53 2.51 -2.35 -6.76
CA GLY A 53 2.35 -3.70 -7.30
C GLY A 53 2.45 -3.86 -8.81
N ILE A 54 2.53 -2.79 -9.59
CA ILE A 54 2.61 -2.87 -11.06
C ILE A 54 3.99 -2.44 -11.58
N THR A 55 4.69 -1.51 -10.89
CA THR A 55 6.01 -1.01 -11.30
C THR A 55 7.01 -2.12 -11.60
N GLY A 56 7.12 -3.12 -10.73
CA GLY A 56 8.04 -4.25 -10.93
C GLY A 56 7.71 -5.06 -12.20
N LEU A 57 6.42 -5.27 -12.47
CA LEU A 57 5.96 -5.95 -13.69
C LEU A 57 6.29 -5.13 -14.94
N LYS A 58 6.09 -3.81 -14.90
CA LYS A 58 6.40 -2.91 -16.01
C LYS A 58 7.90 -2.85 -16.33
N LEU A 59 8.76 -2.89 -15.32
CA LEU A 59 10.21 -3.00 -15.53
C LEU A 59 10.58 -4.30 -16.25
N ILE A 60 9.94 -5.42 -15.88
CA ILE A 60 10.12 -6.71 -16.56
C ILE A 60 9.61 -6.64 -18.00
N GLU A 61 8.46 -6.02 -18.26
CA GLU A 61 7.91 -5.80 -19.61
C GLU A 61 8.87 -4.99 -20.51
N HIS A 62 9.58 -3.99 -19.95
CA HIS A 62 10.62 -3.25 -20.66
C HIS A 62 11.94 -4.02 -20.83
N GLY A 63 12.02 -5.26 -20.34
CA GLY A 63 13.16 -6.16 -20.52
C GLY A 63 14.21 -6.09 -19.43
N VAL A 64 13.91 -5.48 -18.27
CA VAL A 64 14.79 -5.58 -17.10
C VAL A 64 14.75 -7.03 -16.59
N PRO A 65 15.90 -7.71 -16.44
CA PRO A 65 15.95 -9.10 -15.99
C PRO A 65 15.32 -9.28 -14.61
N LYS A 66 14.41 -10.26 -14.51
CA LYS A 66 13.67 -10.58 -13.26
C LYS A 66 14.58 -10.99 -12.11
N ASP A 67 15.69 -11.65 -12.41
CA ASP A 67 16.72 -12.09 -11.47
C ASP A 67 17.48 -10.87 -10.90
N MET A 68 17.80 -9.88 -11.73
CA MET A 68 18.44 -8.64 -11.26
C MET A 68 17.50 -7.84 -10.36
N LEU A 69 16.21 -7.74 -10.70
CA LEU A 69 15.22 -7.10 -9.83
C LEU A 69 15.04 -7.86 -8.50
N ALA A 70 15.07 -9.19 -8.52
CA ALA A 70 15.03 -10.00 -7.30
C ALA A 70 16.30 -9.80 -6.44
N LEU A 71 17.47 -9.64 -7.05
CA LEU A 71 18.72 -9.33 -6.35
C LEU A 71 18.67 -7.97 -5.64
N LEU A 72 17.90 -7.00 -6.13
CA LEU A 72 17.69 -5.72 -5.44
C LEU A 72 16.96 -5.87 -4.10
N ALA A 73 16.18 -6.95 -3.91
CA ALA A 73 15.51 -7.21 -2.63
C ALA A 73 16.51 -7.55 -1.52
N VAL A 74 17.67 -8.14 -1.86
CA VAL A 74 18.69 -8.55 -0.89
C VAL A 74 19.19 -7.38 -0.02
N PRO A 75 19.62 -6.22 -0.57
CA PRO A 75 19.97 -5.06 0.25
C PRO A 75 18.76 -4.33 0.86
N ILE A 76 17.55 -4.49 0.29
CA ILE A 76 16.33 -3.89 0.83
C ILE A 76 15.92 -4.56 2.14
N ILE A 77 16.01 -5.89 2.26
CA ILE A 77 15.58 -6.63 3.46
C ILE A 77 16.26 -6.13 4.76
N PRO A 78 17.59 -5.95 4.83
CA PRO A 78 18.23 -5.35 6.00
C PRO A 78 17.70 -3.94 6.31
N LEU A 79 17.45 -3.14 5.27
CA LEU A 79 16.88 -1.80 5.42
C LEU A 79 15.47 -1.90 6.03
N GLU A 80 14.63 -2.80 5.55
CA GLU A 80 13.28 -3.08 6.08
C GLU A 80 13.28 -3.48 7.56
N LEU A 81 14.32 -4.16 8.04
CA LEU A 81 14.45 -4.55 9.44
C LEU A 81 14.94 -3.39 10.32
N LEU A 82 15.86 -2.57 9.81
CA LEU A 82 16.46 -1.46 10.54
C LEU A 82 15.55 -0.22 10.58
N LEU A 83 14.81 0.05 9.50
CA LEU A 83 13.97 1.23 9.37
C LEU A 83 12.93 1.35 10.50
N PRO A 84 12.16 0.31 10.87
CA PRO A 84 11.21 0.39 11.98
C PRO A 84 11.87 0.77 13.32
N VAL A 85 13.08 0.27 13.58
CA VAL A 85 13.82 0.55 14.82
C VAL A 85 14.26 2.00 14.87
N VAL A 86 14.75 2.54 13.76
CA VAL A 86 15.19 3.94 13.65
C VAL A 86 13.99 4.88 13.69
N ILE A 87 13.02 4.66 12.80
CA ILE A 87 11.82 5.49 12.64
C ILE A 87 10.96 5.46 13.90
N GLY A 88 10.84 4.31 14.56
CA GLY A 88 10.03 4.15 15.77
C GLY A 88 10.39 5.13 16.88
N LYS A 89 11.67 5.50 17.02
CA LYS A 89 12.11 6.51 18.00
C LYS A 89 11.51 7.90 17.73
N TYR A 90 11.20 8.21 16.47
CA TYR A 90 10.68 9.50 16.04
C TYR A 90 9.15 9.50 15.86
N THR A 91 8.53 8.36 15.61
CA THR A 91 7.08 8.26 15.31
C THR A 91 6.22 7.81 16.49
N THR A 92 6.79 7.23 17.54
CA THR A 92 6.06 6.77 18.75
C THR A 92 5.67 7.87 19.74
N GLY A 93 5.75 9.14 19.32
CA GLY A 93 5.40 10.30 20.15
C GLY A 93 3.90 10.45 20.44
N ARG A 94 3.52 11.60 21.01
CA ARG A 94 2.12 11.89 21.40
C ARG A 94 1.12 11.86 20.23
N ARG A 95 1.61 12.11 19.00
CA ARG A 95 0.81 12.31 17.78
C ARG A 95 1.30 11.41 16.61
N PRO A 96 1.09 10.09 16.67
CA PRO A 96 1.60 9.16 15.66
C PRO A 96 0.95 9.36 14.27
N LEU A 97 -0.34 9.66 14.18
CA LEU A 97 -1.03 9.89 12.91
C LEU A 97 -0.56 11.16 12.18
N THR A 98 -0.02 12.14 12.91
CA THR A 98 0.61 13.31 12.27
C THR A 98 1.86 12.91 11.49
N ALA A 99 2.66 11.96 12.00
CA ALA A 99 3.79 11.42 11.25
C ALA A 99 3.34 10.64 10.01
N TYR A 100 2.25 9.87 10.12
CA TYR A 100 1.61 9.20 8.98
C TYR A 100 1.23 10.19 7.87
N LEU A 101 0.51 11.27 8.22
CA LEU A 101 0.06 12.29 7.25
C LEU A 101 1.20 13.13 6.68
N THR A 102 2.30 13.25 7.42
CA THR A 102 3.52 13.91 6.95
C THR A 102 4.25 13.04 5.92
N ALA A 103 4.31 11.72 6.12
CA ALA A 103 4.92 10.77 5.19
C ALA A 103 4.08 10.52 3.92
N TYR A 104 2.75 10.56 4.05
CA TYR A 104 1.80 10.33 2.95
C TYR A 104 2.10 11.10 1.65
N PRO A 105 2.30 12.44 1.64
CA PRO A 105 2.61 13.18 0.41
C PRO A 105 3.94 12.75 -0.22
N TYR A 106 4.97 12.46 0.58
CA TYR A 106 6.26 12.01 0.04
C TYR A 106 6.10 10.68 -0.70
N ARG A 107 5.34 9.74 -0.12
CA ARG A 107 4.99 8.48 -0.79
C ARG A 107 4.20 8.72 -2.08
N ASN A 108 3.24 9.64 -2.08
CA ASN A 108 2.46 9.98 -3.26
C ASN A 108 3.31 10.59 -4.38
N MET A 109 4.27 11.45 -4.04
CA MET A 109 5.22 11.99 -5.01
C MET A 109 6.13 10.90 -5.58
N LEU A 110 6.59 9.96 -4.75
CA LEU A 110 7.42 8.85 -5.20
C LEU A 110 6.70 7.92 -6.18
N SER A 111 5.37 7.82 -6.12
CA SER A 111 4.58 7.13 -7.16
C SER A 111 4.75 7.76 -8.54
N LEU A 112 4.81 9.10 -8.65
CA LEU A 112 5.14 9.77 -9.91
C LEU A 112 6.57 9.51 -10.36
N VAL A 113 7.51 9.46 -9.40
CA VAL A 113 8.93 9.12 -9.69
C VAL A 113 9.03 7.71 -10.26
N PHE A 114 8.26 6.74 -9.77
CA PHE A 114 8.19 5.40 -10.36
C PHE A 114 7.64 5.42 -11.78
N ALA A 115 6.59 6.19 -12.06
CA ALA A 115 6.09 6.31 -13.44
C ALA A 115 7.12 6.93 -14.38
N LEU A 116 7.81 7.99 -13.95
CA LEU A 116 8.89 8.62 -14.71
C LEU A 116 10.06 7.65 -14.94
N MET A 117 10.45 6.89 -13.91
CA MET A 117 11.49 5.87 -14.01
C MET A 117 11.11 4.79 -15.03
N VAL A 118 9.89 4.23 -14.95
CA VAL A 118 9.39 3.23 -15.91
C VAL A 118 9.41 3.79 -17.33
N TRP A 119 8.87 5.01 -17.54
CA TRP A 119 8.88 5.68 -18.84
C TRP A 119 10.30 5.91 -19.39
N TRP A 120 11.27 6.20 -18.52
CA TRP A 120 12.67 6.43 -18.93
C TRP A 120 13.45 5.13 -19.16
N THR A 121 13.01 4.00 -18.58
CA THR A 121 13.66 2.67 -18.70
C THR A 121 14.14 2.32 -20.11
N PRO A 122 13.32 2.36 -21.19
CA PRO A 122 13.76 1.93 -22.52
C PRO A 122 14.98 2.70 -23.05
N TYR A 123 15.20 3.95 -22.64
CA TYR A 123 16.36 4.75 -23.07
C TYR A 123 17.67 4.34 -22.40
N TRP A 124 17.62 3.63 -21.27
CA TRP A 124 18.79 3.09 -20.57
C TRP A 124 19.24 1.75 -21.12
N LYS A 125 18.46 1.15 -22.02
CA LYS A 125 18.76 -0.14 -22.64
C LYS A 125 19.92 0.00 -23.62
N GLN A 126 20.97 -0.78 -23.39
CA GLN A 126 22.16 -0.80 -24.24
C GLN A 126 21.91 -1.62 -25.53
N PRO A 127 22.74 -1.47 -26.57
CA PRO A 127 22.63 -2.25 -27.81
C PRO A 127 22.65 -3.77 -27.58
N ASP A 128 23.37 -4.22 -26.55
CA ASP A 128 23.44 -5.64 -26.15
C ASP A 128 22.17 -6.14 -25.42
N GLY A 129 21.16 -5.27 -25.28
CA GLY A 129 19.91 -5.55 -24.60
C GLY A 129 19.97 -5.50 -23.07
N GLN A 130 21.15 -5.25 -22.49
CA GLN A 130 21.38 -5.15 -21.05
C GLN A 130 21.25 -3.71 -20.53
N TYR A 131 21.10 -3.58 -19.21
CA TYR A 131 21.06 -2.31 -18.51
C TYR A 131 22.36 -2.06 -17.74
N PRO A 132 22.87 -0.82 -17.68
CA PRO A 132 24.07 -0.50 -16.91
C PRO A 132 23.84 -0.67 -15.41
N VAL A 133 24.90 -1.01 -14.66
CA VAL A 133 24.88 -1.12 -13.19
C VAL A 133 24.36 0.17 -12.53
N ALA A 134 24.68 1.33 -13.09
CA ALA A 134 24.20 2.63 -12.60
C ALA A 134 22.66 2.74 -12.61
N TYR A 135 21.98 2.12 -13.58
CA TYR A 135 20.52 2.11 -13.65
C TYR A 135 19.91 1.24 -12.55
N TYR A 136 20.49 0.06 -12.27
CA TYR A 136 20.06 -0.77 -11.14
C TYR A 136 20.29 -0.09 -9.79
N ALA A 137 21.40 0.64 -9.63
CA ALA A 137 21.66 1.44 -8.43
C ALA A 137 20.61 2.57 -8.26
N LEU A 138 20.17 3.19 -9.37
CA LEU A 138 19.11 4.18 -9.36
C LEU A 138 17.76 3.57 -8.96
N ILE A 139 17.39 2.40 -9.53
CA ILE A 139 16.19 1.66 -9.11
C ILE A 139 16.26 1.38 -7.61
N LEU A 140 17.37 0.82 -7.13
CA LEU A 140 17.55 0.50 -5.72
C LEU A 140 17.36 1.73 -4.82
N LEU A 141 17.92 2.88 -5.21
CA LEU A 141 17.78 4.12 -4.47
C LEU A 141 16.32 4.58 -4.39
N ILE A 142 15.58 4.57 -5.51
CA ILE A 142 14.18 4.99 -5.55
C ILE A 142 13.32 4.04 -4.70
N PHE A 143 13.54 2.73 -4.81
CA PHE A 143 12.87 1.74 -3.96
C PHE A 143 13.20 1.94 -2.48
N ALA A 144 14.46 2.20 -2.12
CA ALA A 144 14.85 2.47 -0.74
C ALA A 144 14.15 3.72 -0.18
N LEU A 145 14.05 4.80 -0.97
CA LEU A 145 13.32 6.01 -0.57
C LEU A 145 11.82 5.73 -0.37
N GLN A 146 11.20 4.94 -1.25
CA GLN A 146 9.82 4.49 -1.08
C GLN A 146 9.64 3.71 0.22
N GLN A 147 10.58 2.82 0.55
CA GLN A 147 10.53 2.04 1.78
C GLN A 147 10.56 2.93 3.03
N VAL A 148 11.40 3.97 3.06
CA VAL A 148 11.41 4.93 4.18
C VAL A 148 10.03 5.55 4.42
N ALA A 149 9.35 6.01 3.36
CA ALA A 149 8.02 6.59 3.46
C ALA A 149 6.97 5.55 3.88
N LEU A 150 7.03 4.35 3.32
CA LEU A 150 6.15 3.23 3.65
C LEU A 150 6.27 2.83 5.11
N TYR A 151 7.49 2.65 5.62
CA TYR A 151 7.73 2.27 7.01
C TYR A 151 7.40 3.39 8.00
N CYS A 152 7.59 4.65 7.62
CA CYS A 152 7.12 5.79 8.42
C CYS A 152 5.61 5.73 8.63
N MET A 153 4.84 5.48 7.57
CA MET A 153 3.39 5.29 7.66
C MET A 153 3.03 4.04 8.48
N PHE A 154 3.68 2.90 8.21
CA PHE A 154 3.40 1.63 8.87
C PHE A 154 3.63 1.72 10.39
N VAL A 155 4.81 2.18 10.83
CA VAL A 155 5.14 2.28 12.26
C VAL A 155 4.23 3.29 12.98
N SER A 156 3.94 4.42 12.33
CA SER A 156 3.02 5.42 12.87
C SER A 156 1.62 4.86 13.09
N GLN A 157 1.11 4.10 12.12
CA GLN A 157 -0.18 3.42 12.24
C GLN A 157 -0.17 2.40 13.38
N MET A 158 0.87 1.56 13.47
CA MET A 158 0.99 0.56 14.53
C MET A 158 1.08 1.19 15.93
N ALA A 159 1.80 2.31 16.06
CA ALA A 159 1.86 3.09 17.29
C ALA A 159 0.48 3.64 17.68
N PHE A 160 -0.32 4.09 16.70
CA PHE A 160 -1.69 4.52 16.95
C PHE A 160 -2.59 3.36 17.38
N HIS A 161 -2.54 2.21 16.69
CA HIS A 161 -3.31 1.02 17.05
C HIS A 161 -3.04 0.59 18.49
N ALA A 162 -1.78 0.53 18.90
CA ALA A 162 -1.37 0.20 20.26
C ALA A 162 -1.87 1.23 21.29
N LYS A 163 -1.93 2.50 20.92
CA LYS A 163 -2.40 3.58 21.81
C LYS A 163 -3.92 3.52 22.06
N VAL A 164 -4.71 3.26 21.02
CA VAL A 164 -6.19 3.27 21.09
C VAL A 164 -6.80 1.95 21.56
N SER A 165 -6.06 0.85 21.44
CA SER A 165 -6.54 -0.47 21.86
C SER A 165 -6.80 -0.52 23.37
N ASP A 166 -7.95 -1.09 23.74
CA ASP A 166 -8.35 -1.30 25.12
C ASP A 166 -7.38 -2.28 25.82
N PRO A 167 -6.78 -1.95 26.97
CA PRO A 167 -5.84 -2.85 27.65
C PRO A 167 -6.48 -4.17 28.11
N THR A 168 -7.79 -4.23 28.31
CA THR A 168 -8.49 -5.46 28.71
C THR A 168 -8.60 -6.47 27.55
N VAL A 169 -8.70 -5.99 26.31
CA VAL A 169 -8.80 -6.81 25.08
C VAL A 169 -7.87 -6.35 23.97
N GLY A 170 -6.67 -5.91 24.37
CA GLY A 170 -5.73 -5.23 23.48
C GLY A 170 -5.27 -6.10 22.31
N GLY A 171 -5.09 -7.40 22.55
CA GLY A 171 -4.70 -8.36 21.52
C GLY A 171 -5.76 -8.48 20.41
N THR A 172 -7.02 -8.69 20.78
CA THR A 172 -8.14 -8.82 19.83
C THR A 172 -8.37 -7.52 19.06
N TYR A 173 -8.35 -6.38 19.75
CA TYR A 173 -8.54 -5.07 19.15
C TYR A 173 -7.42 -4.74 18.15
N MET A 174 -6.17 -4.91 18.55
CA MET A 174 -5.01 -4.64 17.69
C MET A 174 -4.99 -5.56 16.46
N THR A 175 -5.36 -6.83 16.64
CA THR A 175 -5.45 -7.79 15.53
C THR A 175 -6.54 -7.40 14.54
N LEU A 176 -7.71 -6.96 15.01
CA LEU A 176 -8.78 -6.45 14.15
C LEU A 176 -8.29 -5.27 13.30
N LEU A 177 -7.70 -4.25 13.92
CA LEU A 177 -7.22 -3.06 13.21
C LEU A 177 -6.13 -3.39 12.19
N ASN A 178 -5.21 -4.30 12.54
CA ASN A 178 -4.18 -4.77 11.62
C ASN A 178 -4.78 -5.54 10.43
N THR A 179 -5.79 -6.37 10.68
CA THR A 179 -6.52 -7.09 9.63
C THR A 179 -7.15 -6.11 8.64
N VAL A 180 -7.84 -5.09 9.14
CA VAL A 180 -8.45 -4.06 8.29
C VAL A 180 -7.38 -3.29 7.51
N ALA A 181 -6.26 -2.93 8.13
CA ALA A 181 -5.21 -2.19 7.46
C ALA A 181 -4.41 -3.00 6.42
N ASN A 182 -4.32 -4.32 6.61
CA ASN A 182 -3.78 -5.25 5.62
C ASN A 182 -4.76 -5.43 4.45
N LEU A 183 -6.05 -5.60 4.75
CA LEU A 183 -7.09 -5.66 3.73
C LEU A 183 -7.07 -4.39 2.87
N GLY A 184 -6.99 -3.21 3.49
CA GLY A 184 -6.88 -1.91 2.83
C GLY A 184 -5.65 -1.72 1.94
N GLY A 185 -4.63 -2.56 2.08
CA GLY A 185 -3.48 -2.59 1.16
C GLY A 185 -3.64 -3.59 0.02
N ASN A 186 -4.28 -4.73 0.27
CA ASN A 186 -4.38 -5.81 -0.72
C ASN A 186 -5.50 -5.60 -1.74
N TRP A 187 -6.69 -5.18 -1.31
CA TRP A 187 -7.81 -5.02 -2.24
C TRP A 187 -7.57 -3.97 -3.34
N PRO A 188 -6.93 -2.81 -3.08
CA PRO A 188 -6.69 -1.83 -4.13
C PRO A 188 -5.69 -2.34 -5.17
N LEU A 189 -4.73 -3.18 -4.76
CA LEU A 189 -3.76 -3.77 -5.67
C LEU A 189 -4.43 -4.70 -6.67
N THR A 190 -5.29 -5.61 -6.20
CA THR A 190 -6.05 -6.50 -7.10
C THR A 190 -6.87 -5.71 -8.10
N VAL A 191 -7.57 -4.66 -7.64
CA VAL A 191 -8.35 -3.77 -8.52
C VAL A 191 -7.45 -3.03 -9.51
N ALA A 192 -6.31 -2.51 -9.08
CA ALA A 192 -5.38 -1.78 -9.94
C ALA A 192 -4.81 -2.67 -11.07
N LEU A 193 -4.46 -3.92 -10.76
CA LEU A 193 -4.01 -4.90 -11.76
C LEU A 193 -5.10 -5.15 -12.81
N SER A 194 -6.33 -5.44 -12.38
CA SER A 194 -7.46 -5.65 -13.32
C SER A 194 -7.79 -4.41 -14.14
N LEU A 195 -7.78 -3.22 -13.53
CA LEU A 195 -8.05 -1.97 -14.24
C LEU A 195 -6.95 -1.62 -15.25
N THR A 196 -5.70 -2.00 -14.99
CA THR A 196 -4.59 -1.72 -15.91
C THR A 196 -4.81 -2.38 -17.25
N GLU A 197 -5.29 -3.61 -17.28
CA GLU A 197 -5.62 -4.32 -18.52
C GLU A 197 -6.78 -3.65 -19.27
N LEU A 198 -7.82 -3.22 -18.54
CA LEU A 198 -8.99 -2.56 -19.13
C LEU A 198 -8.68 -1.16 -19.70
N VAL A 199 -7.76 -0.42 -19.08
CA VAL A 199 -7.40 0.94 -19.46
C VAL A 199 -6.31 0.97 -20.55
N THR A 200 -5.53 -0.10 -20.68
CA THR A 200 -4.43 -0.15 -21.66
C THR A 200 -4.98 -0.22 -23.08
N VAL A 201 -4.62 0.76 -23.91
CA VAL A 201 -5.03 0.83 -25.32
C VAL A 201 -3.87 0.41 -26.22
N ARG A 202 -4.11 -0.61 -27.04
CA ARG A 202 -3.14 -1.15 -28.01
C ARG A 202 -3.65 -0.94 -29.43
N ARG A 203 -2.75 -0.60 -30.36
CA ARG A 203 -3.01 -0.64 -31.81
C ARG A 203 -2.23 -1.80 -32.39
N CYS A 204 -2.96 -2.78 -32.91
CA CYS A 204 -2.38 -3.87 -33.66
C CYS A 204 -2.56 -3.59 -35.14
N GLU A 205 -1.46 -3.57 -35.90
CA GLU A 205 -1.53 -3.57 -37.35
C GLU A 205 -1.63 -5.02 -37.85
N LYS A 206 -2.60 -5.31 -38.72
CA LYS A 206 -2.61 -6.58 -39.46
C LYS A 206 -1.33 -6.63 -40.27
N GLY A 207 -0.49 -7.63 -40.03
CA GLY A 207 0.58 -7.98 -40.96
C GLY A 207 -0.03 -8.10 -42.35
N VAL A 208 0.53 -7.39 -43.32
CA VAL A 208 0.02 -7.33 -44.69
C VAL A 208 0.04 -8.74 -45.29
N ALA A 209 -1.11 -9.40 -45.24
CA ALA A 209 -1.44 -10.55 -46.07
C ALA A 209 -2.92 -10.42 -46.43
N GLY A 210 -3.17 -9.69 -47.52
CA GLY A 210 -4.41 -9.79 -48.30
C GLY A 210 -5.72 -9.38 -47.61
N ASP A 211 -6.36 -8.40 -48.24
CA ASP A 211 -7.80 -8.19 -48.28
C ASP A 211 -8.51 -7.30 -47.25
N TYR A 212 -9.50 -6.65 -47.83
CA TYR A 212 -10.12 -5.38 -47.50
C TYR A 212 -10.96 -5.34 -46.21
N SER A 213 -11.07 -4.10 -45.71
CA SER A 213 -12.23 -3.52 -45.02
C SER A 213 -12.81 -4.26 -43.81
N SER A 214 -12.51 -3.74 -42.63
CA SER A 214 -13.53 -3.59 -41.59
C SER A 214 -13.08 -2.53 -40.60
N ASN A 215 -13.90 -1.49 -40.45
CA ASN A 215 -13.86 -0.57 -39.31
C ASN A 215 -14.24 -1.37 -38.06
N ALA A 216 -13.31 -2.17 -37.52
CA ALA A 216 -13.49 -2.84 -36.26
C ALA A 216 -13.22 -1.81 -35.15
N THR A 217 -14.28 -1.44 -34.43
CA THR A 217 -14.21 -0.69 -33.19
C THR A 217 -13.20 -1.33 -32.24
N LEU A 218 -12.18 -0.56 -31.87
CA LEU A 218 -11.24 -0.82 -30.78
C LEU A 218 -12.05 -1.02 -29.50
N ASN A 219 -12.38 -2.26 -29.15
CA ASN A 219 -12.63 -2.74 -27.78
C ASN A 219 -12.99 -4.22 -27.89
N ALA A 220 -12.20 -5.08 -27.24
CA ALA A 220 -12.33 -6.53 -27.19
C ALA A 220 -12.05 -7.27 -28.51
N LEU A 221 -10.77 -7.47 -28.82
CA LEU A 221 -10.36 -8.61 -29.65
C LEU A 221 -9.61 -9.60 -28.75
N ASP A 222 -10.12 -10.83 -28.73
CA ASP A 222 -9.60 -12.02 -28.06
C ASP A 222 -8.09 -12.12 -28.31
N ASP A 223 -7.28 -12.07 -27.24
CA ASP A 223 -5.80 -12.04 -27.23
C ASP A 223 -5.16 -13.31 -27.86
N ARG A 224 -5.98 -14.25 -28.34
CA ARG A 224 -5.57 -15.57 -28.83
C ARG A 224 -5.15 -15.61 -30.31
N GLN A 225 -5.31 -14.52 -31.06
CA GLN A 225 -5.10 -14.56 -32.52
C GLN A 225 -4.01 -13.62 -33.06
N TRP A 226 -3.34 -12.87 -32.20
CA TRP A 226 -2.33 -11.89 -32.59
C TRP A 226 -1.00 -12.20 -31.90
N SER A 227 0.07 -12.39 -32.67
CA SER A 227 1.41 -12.43 -32.11
C SER A 227 1.74 -11.04 -31.55
N ALA A 228 2.20 -10.98 -30.30
CA ALA A 228 2.50 -9.75 -29.56
C ALA A 228 3.53 -8.81 -30.23
N ALA A 229 4.14 -9.21 -31.36
CA ALA A 229 5.19 -8.48 -32.06
C ALA A 229 4.69 -7.28 -32.89
N ASN A 230 3.39 -7.18 -33.21
CA ASN A 230 2.84 -6.14 -34.10
C ASN A 230 1.81 -5.21 -33.43
N CYS A 231 1.79 -5.17 -32.10
CA CYS A 231 0.85 -4.34 -31.34
C CYS A 231 1.60 -3.26 -30.55
N ASP A 232 1.51 -2.01 -31.00
CA ASP A 232 2.06 -0.86 -30.28
C ASP A 232 1.09 -0.40 -29.18
N VAL A 233 1.62 -0.18 -27.98
CA VAL A 233 0.85 0.40 -26.87
C VAL A 233 0.78 1.92 -27.05
N LEU A 234 -0.42 2.46 -27.29
CA LEU A 234 -0.60 3.92 -27.41
C LEU A 234 -0.75 4.57 -26.05
N VAL A 235 -1.51 3.93 -25.15
CA VAL A 235 -1.77 4.43 -23.81
C VAL A 235 -1.50 3.30 -22.83
N ASP A 236 -0.45 3.46 -22.04
CA ASP A 236 -0.13 2.52 -20.97
C ASP A 236 -1.04 2.77 -19.76
N GLY A 237 -1.89 1.80 -19.45
CA GLY A 237 -2.80 1.87 -18.32
C GLY A 237 -2.08 2.15 -17.00
N TYR A 238 -0.85 1.65 -16.83
CA TYR A 238 -0.06 1.91 -15.63
C TYR A 238 0.19 3.41 -15.40
N THR A 239 0.57 4.15 -16.44
CA THR A 239 0.83 5.59 -16.33
C THR A 239 -0.46 6.36 -16.00
N VAL A 240 -1.58 5.97 -16.59
CA VAL A 240 -2.91 6.55 -16.29
C VAL A 240 -3.31 6.26 -14.85
N LEU A 241 -3.16 5.03 -14.38
CA LEU A 241 -3.49 4.65 -13.00
C LEU A 241 -2.61 5.39 -11.98
N ILE A 242 -1.32 5.59 -12.24
CA ILE A 242 -0.45 6.40 -11.37
C ILE A 242 -0.94 7.86 -11.32
N GLY A 243 -1.27 8.45 -12.47
CA GLY A 243 -1.80 9.82 -12.53
C GLY A 243 -3.12 9.96 -11.76
N CYS A 244 -4.06 9.05 -11.96
CA CYS A 244 -5.31 9.00 -11.20
C CYS A 244 -5.08 8.77 -9.71
N GLY A 245 -4.20 7.82 -9.36
CA GLY A 245 -3.83 7.50 -7.99
C GLY A 245 -3.22 8.70 -7.27
N PHE A 246 -2.37 9.47 -7.94
CA PHE A 246 -1.79 10.71 -7.42
C PHE A 246 -2.85 11.74 -7.06
N VAL A 247 -3.80 11.97 -7.98
CA VAL A 247 -4.92 12.89 -7.77
C VAL A 247 -5.80 12.42 -6.60
N VAL A 248 -6.16 11.14 -6.58
CA VAL A 248 -6.91 10.52 -5.49
C VAL A 248 -6.18 10.65 -4.16
N GLY A 249 -4.86 10.45 -4.11
CA GLY A 249 -4.05 10.60 -2.90
C GLY A 249 -4.01 12.04 -2.39
N CYS A 250 -3.90 13.02 -3.29
CA CYS A 250 -3.99 14.44 -2.94
C CYS A 250 -5.36 14.77 -2.34
N PHE A 251 -6.44 14.32 -2.99
CA PHE A 251 -7.80 14.48 -2.46
C PHE A 251 -7.97 13.77 -1.11
N TRP A 252 -7.55 12.52 -0.99
CA TRP A 252 -7.64 11.75 0.25
C TRP A 252 -6.93 12.48 1.40
N LYS A 253 -5.72 12.99 1.18
CA LYS A 253 -4.99 13.75 2.20
C LYS A 253 -5.76 15.01 2.63
N LEU A 254 -6.33 15.77 1.70
CA LEU A 254 -7.05 17.01 2.01
C LEU A 254 -8.35 16.78 2.80
N PHE A 255 -9.12 15.76 2.41
CA PHE A 255 -10.44 15.47 2.98
C PHE A 255 -10.37 14.50 4.16
N CYS A 256 -9.77 13.33 3.96
CA CYS A 256 -9.65 12.28 4.95
C CYS A 256 -8.52 12.53 5.96
N GLY A 257 -7.50 13.31 5.60
CA GLY A 257 -6.41 13.66 6.52
C GLY A 257 -6.88 14.43 7.76
N LYS A 258 -7.81 15.38 7.60
CA LYS A 258 -8.43 16.09 8.73
C LYS A 258 -9.16 15.14 9.67
N LEU A 259 -9.85 14.14 9.10
CA LEU A 259 -10.54 13.11 9.87
C LEU A 259 -9.55 12.25 10.66
N PHE A 260 -8.43 11.88 10.03
CA PHE A 260 -7.34 11.14 10.65
C PHE A 260 -6.76 11.91 11.86
N GLU A 261 -6.58 13.24 11.73
CA GLU A 261 -6.14 14.08 12.85
C GLU A 261 -7.20 14.18 13.96
N GLN A 262 -8.48 14.37 13.61
CA GLN A 262 -9.56 14.41 14.59
C GLN A 262 -9.63 13.13 15.42
N LEU A 263 -9.51 11.96 14.79
CA LEU A 263 -9.48 10.67 15.49
C LEU A 263 -8.31 10.57 16.47
N GLN A 264 -7.16 11.16 16.16
CA GLN A 264 -6.01 11.18 17.07
C GLN A 264 -6.26 11.95 18.37
N HIS A 265 -7.13 12.96 18.32
CA HIS A 265 -7.45 13.83 19.44
C HIS A 265 -8.59 13.30 20.33
N LEU A 266 -9.28 12.24 19.90
CA LEU A 266 -10.31 11.61 20.72
C LEU A 266 -9.72 11.00 21.98
N ASP A 267 -10.44 11.18 23.09
CA ASP A 267 -10.09 10.57 24.37
C ASP A 267 -10.14 9.05 24.28
N LYS A 268 -9.25 8.38 25.02
CA LYS A 268 -9.17 6.90 25.04
C LYS A 268 -10.51 6.25 25.38
N ARG A 269 -11.36 6.91 26.18
CA ARG A 269 -12.70 6.43 26.54
C ARG A 269 -13.62 6.22 25.34
N SER A 270 -13.46 7.01 24.28
CA SER A 270 -14.24 6.87 23.04
C SER A 270 -13.85 5.62 22.22
N TRP A 271 -12.71 5.00 22.54
CA TRP A 271 -12.18 3.82 21.87
C TRP A 271 -12.41 2.53 22.65
N THR A 272 -12.88 2.60 23.90
CA THR A 272 -13.01 1.47 24.83
C THR A 272 -14.46 1.18 25.19
N CYS A 273 -14.82 -0.10 25.34
CA CYS A 273 -16.10 -0.49 25.95
C CYS A 273 -15.90 -0.63 27.46
N SER A 274 -16.41 0.33 28.24
CA SER A 274 -16.19 0.39 29.71
C SER A 274 -16.77 -0.78 30.51
N SER A 275 -17.70 -1.55 29.95
CA SER A 275 -18.17 -2.85 30.45
C SER A 275 -19.07 -3.51 29.40
N ALA A 276 -19.35 -4.81 29.53
CA ALA A 276 -20.28 -5.54 28.66
C ALA A 276 -21.69 -4.91 28.58
N GLU A 277 -22.05 -4.00 29.48
CA GLU A 277 -23.35 -3.32 29.55
C GLU A 277 -23.35 -1.87 29.02
N ARG A 278 -22.18 -1.27 28.79
CA ARG A 278 -22.05 0.15 28.36
C ARG A 278 -21.43 0.32 26.97
N CYS A 279 -21.79 -0.61 26.09
CA CYS A 279 -21.73 -0.56 24.64
C CYS A 279 -23.04 -1.17 24.14
#